data_AF-A0A0F9R351-F1
#
_entry.id   AF-A0A0F9R351-F1
#
_cell.length_a   1.000
_cell.length_b   1.000
_cell.length_c   1.000
_cell.angle_alpha   90.00
_cell.angle_beta   90.00
_cell.angle_gamma   90.00
#
_symmetry.space_group_name_H-M   'P 1'
#
loop_
_entity.id
_entity.type
_entity.pdbx_description
1 polymer ?
#
loop_
_entity_poly.entity_id
_entity_poly.type
_entity_poly.pdbx_seq_one_letter_code
_entity_poly.pdbx_strand_id
1 'polypeptide(L)'
;MKHFYLDFIFTAIALAVAAWWGYSHGGMGGMIATLSITAILAVMEISLSFDNAVVNASVLKGWDEFWKKIFLTVGILIAVFGMRLVFPIVIVAVTADLGMMEVINLALYSPEEYSAR
;
A
#
# COMPACT_ATOMS: atom_id res chain seq x y z
N MET A 1 -19.81 18.41 -8.95
CA MET A 1 -20.46 17.08 -9.07
C MET A 1 -19.85 16.19 -10.14
N LYS A 2 -19.50 16.67 -11.36
CA LYS A 2 -18.90 15.81 -12.42
C LYS A 2 -17.51 15.21 -12.09
N HIS A 3 -16.74 15.82 -11.19
CA HIS A 3 -15.40 15.34 -10.84
C HIS A 3 -15.36 14.18 -9.83
N PHE A 4 -16.45 13.91 -9.10
CA PHE A 4 -16.51 12.87 -8.06
C PHE A 4 -17.28 11.59 -8.49
N TYR A 5 -17.92 11.59 -9.66
CA TYR A 5 -18.70 10.44 -10.13
C TYR A 5 -17.82 9.20 -10.36
N LEU A 6 -16.60 9.41 -10.89
CA LEU A 6 -15.66 8.33 -11.13
C LEU A 6 -15.16 7.73 -9.82
N ASP A 7 -14.86 8.55 -8.81
CA ASP A 7 -14.40 8.08 -7.49
C ASP A 7 -15.49 7.27 -6.78
N PHE A 8 -16.74 7.71 -6.89
CA PHE A 8 -17.88 7.00 -6.30
C PHE A 8 -18.13 5.66 -6.98
N ILE A 9 -18.09 5.62 -8.32
CA ILE A 9 -18.22 4.38 -9.09
C ILE A 9 -17.07 3.43 -8.76
N PHE A 10 -15.84 3.93 -8.72
CA PHE A 10 -14.66 3.13 -8.39
C PHE A 10 -14.76 2.53 -6.99
N THR A 11 -15.17 3.34 -6.00
CA THR A 11 -15.37 2.87 -4.61
C THR A 11 -16.46 1.81 -4.54
N ALA A 12 -17.58 2.01 -5.24
CA ALA A 12 -18.67 1.03 -5.29
C ALA A 12 -18.22 -0.30 -5.92
N ILE A 13 -17.43 -0.25 -7.00
CA ILE A 13 -16.85 -1.45 -7.62
C ILE A 13 -15.88 -2.15 -6.65
N ALA A 14 -14.99 -1.40 -6.00
CA ALA A 14 -14.04 -1.96 -5.04
C ALA A 14 -14.73 -2.66 -3.87
N LEU A 15 -15.78 -2.05 -3.30
CA LEU A 15 -16.58 -2.65 -2.24
C LEU A 15 -17.37 -3.87 -2.74
N ALA A 16 -17.88 -3.85 -3.97
CA ALA A 16 -18.56 -5.01 -4.55
C ALA A 16 -17.60 -6.20 -4.76
N VAL A 17 -16.37 -5.94 -5.21
CA VAL A 17 -15.32 -6.97 -5.33
C VAL A 17 -14.93 -7.52 -3.95
N ALA A 18 -14.77 -6.67 -2.94
CA ALA A 18 -14.49 -7.10 -1.57
C ALA A 18 -15.64 -7.95 -0.99
N ALA A 19 -16.89 -7.54 -1.23
CA ALA A 19 -18.06 -8.31 -0.82
C ALA A 19 -18.13 -9.68 -1.50
N TRP A 20 -17.90 -9.73 -2.82
CA TRP A 20 -17.87 -10.97 -3.59
C TRP A 20 -16.79 -11.93 -3.08
N TRP A 21 -15.59 -11.41 -2.85
CA TRP A 21 -14.46 -12.22 -2.36
C TRP A 21 -14.72 -12.75 -0.95
N GLY A 22 -15.24 -11.91 -0.05
CA GLY A 22 -15.64 -12.30 1.30
C GLY A 22 -16.77 -13.33 1.33
N TYR A 23 -17.74 -13.19 0.42
CA TYR A 23 -18.82 -14.17 0.25
C TYR A 23 -18.28 -15.53 -0.24
N SER A 24 -17.33 -15.53 -1.18
CA SER A 24 -16.73 -16.74 -1.72
C SER A 24 -15.90 -17.55 -0.70
N HIS A 25 -15.34 -16.91 0.34
CA HIS A 25 -14.47 -17.57 1.33
C HIS A 25 -15.20 -17.97 2.62
N GLY A 26 -16.33 -17.34 2.96
CA GLY A 26 -17.00 -17.55 4.25
C GLY A 26 -18.51 -17.30 4.26
N GLY A 27 -19.16 -17.28 3.10
CA GLY A 27 -20.59 -17.03 2.97
C GLY A 27 -21.01 -15.65 3.49
N MET A 28 -22.21 -15.53 4.04
CA MET A 28 -22.77 -14.26 4.53
C MET A 28 -21.92 -13.64 5.66
N GLY A 29 -21.32 -14.47 6.53
CA GLY A 29 -20.44 -14.01 7.62
C GLY A 29 -19.11 -13.47 7.10
N GLY A 30 -18.49 -14.15 6.14
CA GLY A 30 -17.26 -13.71 5.49
C GLY A 30 -17.43 -12.42 4.72
N MET A 31 -18.57 -12.22 4.06
CA MET A 31 -18.90 -10.98 3.37
C MET A 31 -18.94 -9.77 4.32
N ILE A 32 -19.67 -9.88 5.45
CA ILE A 32 -19.80 -8.77 6.41
C ILE A 32 -18.46 -8.45 7.06
N ALA A 33 -17.69 -9.47 7.45
CA ALA A 33 -16.36 -9.28 8.02
C ALA A 33 -15.42 -8.58 7.04
N THR A 34 -15.36 -9.07 5.79
CA THR A 34 -14.48 -8.52 4.74
C THR A 34 -14.86 -7.08 4.40
N LEU A 35 -16.15 -6.77 4.27
CA LEU A 35 -16.62 -5.41 4.05
C LEU A 35 -16.28 -4.47 5.22
N SER A 36 -16.42 -4.94 6.45
CA SER A 36 -16.11 -4.15 7.65
C SER A 36 -14.61 -3.85 7.73
N ILE A 37 -13.76 -4.85 7.51
CA ILE A 37 -12.29 -4.68 7.47
C ILE A 37 -11.90 -3.74 6.34
N THR A 38 -12.46 -3.94 5.13
CA THR A 38 -12.18 -3.10 3.97
C THR A 38 -12.55 -1.64 4.24
N ALA A 39 -13.70 -1.39 4.86
CA ALA A 39 -14.13 -0.04 5.20
C ALA A 39 -13.21 0.63 6.23
N ILE A 40 -12.80 -0.10 7.28
CA ILE A 40 -11.86 0.40 8.29
C ILE A 40 -10.51 0.72 7.64
N LEU A 41 -9.97 -0.21 6.85
CA LEU A 41 -8.71 -0.01 6.13
C LEU A 41 -8.79 1.15 5.15
N ALA A 42 -9.90 1.31 4.44
CA ALA A 42 -10.09 2.44 3.52
C ALA A 42 -10.03 3.78 4.27
N VAL A 43 -10.73 3.91 5.40
CA VAL A 43 -10.68 5.15 6.22
C VAL A 43 -9.28 5.39 6.76
N MET A 44 -8.61 4.34 7.24
CA MET A 44 -7.25 4.41 7.76
C MET A 44 -6.25 4.83 6.69
N GLU A 45 -6.32 4.22 5.51
CA GLU A 45 -5.41 4.49 4.39
C GLU A 45 -5.59 5.90 3.85
N ILE A 46 -6.84 6.37 3.73
CA ILE A 46 -7.14 7.75 3.34
C ILE A 46 -6.55 8.74 4.34
N SER A 47 -6.72 8.48 5.64
CA SER A 47 -6.21 9.36 6.70
C SER A 47 -4.68 9.43 6.68
N LEU A 48 -4.00 8.28 6.62
CA LEU A 48 -2.54 8.18 6.59
C LEU A 48 -1.95 8.75 5.30
N SER A 49 -2.61 8.53 4.17
CA SER A 49 -2.17 9.08 2.87
C SER A 49 -2.26 10.60 2.87
N PHE A 50 -3.33 11.18 3.43
CA PHE A 50 -3.47 12.62 3.55
C PHE A 50 -2.46 13.21 4.52
N ASP A 51 -2.25 12.60 5.68
CA ASP A 51 -1.27 13.08 6.66
C ASP A 51 0.14 13.13 6.04
N ASN A 52 0.54 12.04 5.37
CA ASN A 52 1.81 11.98 4.65
C ASN A 52 1.90 13.01 3.51
N ALA A 53 0.84 13.20 2.74
CA ALA A 53 0.82 14.18 1.64
C ALA A 53 0.93 15.62 2.16
N VAL A 54 0.21 15.96 3.24
CA VAL A 54 0.20 17.29 3.85
C VAL A 54 1.54 17.59 4.51
N VAL A 55 2.08 16.67 5.31
CA VAL A 55 3.38 16.84 5.97
C VAL A 55 4.47 17.05 4.91
N ASN A 56 4.55 16.18 3.91
CA ASN A 56 5.54 16.28 2.84
C ASN A 56 5.39 17.59 2.04
N ALA A 57 4.16 17.98 1.68
CA ALA A 57 3.91 19.25 0.99
C ALA A 57 4.27 20.48 1.84
N SER A 58 4.03 20.43 3.15
CA SER A 58 4.39 21.52 4.08
C SER A 58 5.91 21.68 4.21
N VAL A 59 6.64 20.56 4.28
CA VAL A 59 8.11 20.54 4.33
C VAL A 59 8.68 21.07 3.01
N LEU A 60 8.15 20.63 1.87
CA LEU A 60 8.56 21.06 0.53
C LEU A 60 8.27 22.54 0.24
N LYS A 61 7.37 23.20 0.98
CA LYS A 61 7.03 24.61 0.77
C LYS A 61 8.18 25.54 1.15
N GLY A 62 9.03 25.14 2.09
CA GLY A 62 10.18 25.93 2.55
C GLY A 62 11.46 25.74 1.74
N TRP A 63 11.45 24.89 0.72
CA TRP A 63 12.66 24.52 -0.03
C TRP A 63 12.82 25.36 -1.30
N ASP A 64 14.06 25.53 -1.74
CA ASP A 64 14.39 26.10 -3.05
C ASP A 64 13.81 25.23 -4.18
N GLU A 65 13.48 25.85 -5.32
CA GLU A 65 12.89 25.14 -6.47
C GLU A 65 13.77 23.98 -6.97
N PHE A 66 15.09 24.13 -6.88
CA PHE A 66 16.02 23.08 -7.30
C PHE A 66 15.87 21.80 -6.45
N TRP A 67 15.88 21.95 -5.12
CA TRP A 67 15.75 20.82 -4.20
C TRP A 67 14.35 20.21 -4.23
N LYS A 68 13.31 21.03 -4.40
CA LYS A 68 11.93 20.54 -4.60
C LYS A 68 11.84 19.66 -5.85
N LYS A 69 12.43 20.06 -6.98
CA LYS A 69 12.41 19.26 -8.22
C LYS A 69 13.14 17.94 -8.05
N ILE A 70 14.32 17.93 -7.43
CA ILE A 70 15.08 16.67 -7.18
C ILE A 70 14.29 15.74 -6.27
N PHE A 71 13.71 16.27 -5.19
CA PHE A 71 12.93 15.46 -4.27
C PHE A 71 11.68 14.88 -4.93
N LEU A 72 10.95 15.67 -5.72
CA LEU A 72 9.75 15.20 -6.41
C LEU A 72 10.04 14.21 -7.55
N THR A 73 11.25 14.24 -8.13
CA THR A 73 11.62 13.33 -9.22
C THR A 73 12.31 12.06 -8.70
N VAL A 74 13.44 12.22 -8.01
CA VAL A 74 14.25 11.11 -7.52
C VAL A 74 13.85 10.69 -6.11
N GLY A 75 13.53 11.66 -5.24
CA GLY A 75 13.16 11.39 -3.84
C GLY A 75 11.90 10.54 -3.71
N ILE A 76 10.85 10.83 -4.49
CA ILE A 76 9.64 9.99 -4.52
C ILE A 76 9.95 8.59 -5.04
N LEU A 77 10.79 8.46 -6.08
CA LEU A 77 11.16 7.15 -6.62
C LEU A 77 11.90 6.32 -5.56
N ILE A 78 12.87 6.89 -4.86
CA ILE A 78 13.57 6.22 -3.76
C ILE A 78 12.62 5.92 -2.60
N ALA A 79 11.72 6.84 -2.24
CA ALA A 79 10.78 6.63 -1.15
C ALA A 79 9.81 5.48 -1.45
N VAL A 80 9.26 5.41 -2.66
CA VAL A 80 8.30 4.38 -3.06
C VAL A 80 8.99 3.03 -3.19
N PHE A 81 10.09 2.93 -3.95
CA PHE A 81 10.77 1.65 -4.17
C PHE A 81 11.58 1.20 -2.96
N GLY A 82 12.25 2.13 -2.28
CA GLY A 82 13.03 1.84 -1.07
C GLY A 82 12.15 1.29 0.05
N MET A 83 11.07 1.99 0.40
CA MET A 83 10.20 1.58 1.50
C MET A 83 9.29 0.41 1.15
N ARG A 84 8.88 0.24 -0.12
CA ARG A 84 7.94 -0.83 -0.50
C ARG A 84 8.59 -2.09 -1.03
N LEU A 85 9.72 -1.99 -1.72
CA LEU A 85 10.38 -3.16 -2.31
C LEU A 85 11.60 -3.56 -1.48
N VAL A 86 12.53 -2.62 -1.26
CA VAL A 86 13.82 -2.94 -0.63
C VAL A 86 13.64 -3.21 0.86
N PHE A 87 12.87 -2.39 1.56
CA PHE A 87 12.73 -2.47 3.01
C PHE A 87 12.08 -3.78 3.50
N PRO A 88 10.98 -4.28 2.92
CA PRO A 88 10.43 -5.59 3.32
C PRO A 88 11.40 -6.75 3.06
N ILE A 89 12.10 -6.73 1.92
CA ILE A 89 13.11 -7.76 1.58
C ILE A 89 14.25 -7.75 2.59
N VAL A 90 14.73 -6.57 2.99
CA VAL A 90 15.79 -6.41 4.00
C VAL A 90 15.34 -6.96 5.35
N ILE A 91 14.12 -6.64 5.79
CA ILE A 91 13.60 -7.13 7.07
C ILE A 91 13.55 -8.66 7.06
N VAL A 92 12.97 -9.27 6.02
CA VAL A 92 12.87 -10.74 5.92
C VAL A 92 14.25 -11.39 5.83
N ALA A 93 15.21 -10.79 5.12
CA ALA A 93 16.58 -11.29 5.07
C ALA A 93 17.26 -11.30 6.44
N VAL A 94 17.06 -10.25 7.24
CA VAL A 94 17.63 -10.16 8.59
C VAL A 94 16.92 -11.09 9.57
N THR A 95 15.59 -11.24 9.50
CA THR A 95 14.85 -12.11 10.42
C THR A 95 15.01 -13.59 10.10
N ALA A 96 15.22 -13.95 8.83
CA ALA A 96 15.38 -15.33 8.38
C ALA A 96 16.85 -15.82 8.36
N ASP A 97 17.83 -14.94 8.62
CA ASP A 97 19.27 -15.21 8.48
C ASP A 97 19.64 -15.77 7.08
N LEU A 98 18.90 -15.35 6.05
CA LEU A 98 19.07 -15.78 4.66
C LEU A 98 19.80 -14.70 3.86
N GLY A 99 20.59 -15.10 2.87
CA GLY A 99 21.23 -14.17 1.95
C GLY A 99 20.20 -13.36 1.15
N MET A 100 20.46 -12.09 0.88
CA MET A 100 19.52 -11.19 0.17
C MET A 100 19.03 -11.76 -1.18
N MET A 101 19.89 -12.51 -1.89
CA MET A 101 19.51 -13.19 -3.14
C MET A 101 18.55 -14.38 -2.93
N GLU A 102 18.62 -15.03 -1.78
CA GLU A 102 17.78 -16.18 -1.43
C GLU A 102 16.37 -15.72 -1.05
N VAL A 103 16.27 -14.58 -0.34
CA VAL A 103 14.97 -13.93 -0.05
C VAL A 103 14.29 -13.39 -1.30
N ILE A 104 15.05 -12.83 -2.25
CA ILE A 104 14.50 -12.40 -3.55
C ILE A 104 13.96 -13.60 -4.32
N ASN A 105 14.68 -14.72 -4.34
CA ASN A 105 14.18 -15.95 -4.96
C ASN A 105 12.94 -16.51 -4.25
N LEU A 106 12.91 -16.49 -2.91
CA LEU A 106 11.75 -16.94 -2.13
C LEU A 106 10.52 -16.07 -2.41
N ALA A 107 10.68 -14.74 -2.41
CA ALA A 107 9.60 -13.79 -2.71
C ALA A 107 9.05 -13.92 -4.14
N LEU A 108 9.90 -14.30 -5.11
CA LEU A 108 9.51 -14.43 -6.53
C LEU A 108 8.99 -15.83 -6.90
N TYR A 109 9.47 -16.90 -6.26
CA TYR A 109 9.20 -18.27 -6.66
C TYR A 109 8.42 -19.10 -5.63
N SER A 110 8.27 -18.65 -4.38
CA SER A 110 7.47 -19.34 -3.35
C SER A 110 6.75 -18.36 -2.41
N PRO A 111 5.69 -17.67 -2.90
CA PRO A 111 4.99 -16.61 -2.17
C PRO A 111 4.27 -17.10 -0.89
N GLU A 112 3.89 -18.39 -0.85
CA GLU A 112 3.21 -18.99 0.31
C GLU A 112 4.15 -19.12 1.52
N GLU A 113 5.44 -19.37 1.31
CA GLU A 113 6.42 -19.47 2.39
C GLU A 113 6.89 -18.10 2.89
N TYR A 114 6.90 -17.10 1.99
CA TYR A 114 7.18 -15.69 2.32
C TYR A 114 6.06 -15.04 3.16
N SER A 115 4.80 -15.43 2.94
CA SER A 115 3.64 -14.85 3.65
C SER A 115 3.29 -15.56 4.96
N ALA A 116 3.85 -16.75 5.19
CA ALA A 116 3.60 -17.57 6.37
C ALA A 116 4.56 -17.28 7.55
N ARG A 117 5.52 -16.36 7.39
CA ARG A 117 6.56 -16.04 8.39
C ARG A 117 6.65 -14.56 8.70
#